data_AF-A0A2E0XGS2-F1
#
_entry.id   AF-A0A2E0XGS2-F1
#
_cell.length_a   1.000
_cell.length_b   1.000
_cell.length_c   1.000
_cell.angle_alpha   90.00
_cell.angle_beta   90.00
_cell.angle_gamma   90.00
#
_symmetry.space_group_name_H-M   'P 1'
#
loop_
_entity.id
_entity.type
_entity.pdbx_description
1 polymer ?
#
loop_
_entity_poly.entity_id
_entity_poly.type
_entity_poly.pdbx_seq_one_letter_code
_entity_poly.pdbx_strand_id
1 'polypeptide(L)'
;MKQKVICSLICFLAIAGLIISCGESDTSTQATTSTITSDAVDEIKATELPEINFAAEEQAVQAAHKALDEAINARDRDPAEVTSHWIKTGSVLMAHNFFGELVTSKSTQKIRGSWKSIFGRRAPWPMKTAIETVSVEEKKGKIARSKGTFEYQSRNKRPFKALYQKDKEGEWKIKAIDYGDNGFIKGFQIVN
;
A
#
# COMPACT_ATOMS: atom_id res chain seq x y z
N MET A 1 8.83 4.06 58.57
CA MET A 1 7.51 4.61 58.17
C MET A 1 7.05 3.94 56.88
N LYS A 2 5.93 3.21 57.00
CA LYS A 2 4.90 2.85 56.00
C LYS A 2 5.32 2.18 54.67
N GLN A 3 5.41 0.86 54.79
CA GLN A 3 5.04 -0.16 53.80
C GLN A 3 3.56 0.00 53.37
N LYS A 4 3.24 -0.28 52.11
CA LYS A 4 1.88 -0.64 51.66
C LYS A 4 1.95 -1.77 50.64
N VAL A 5 1.62 -2.96 51.13
CA VAL A 5 1.06 -4.11 50.38
C VAL A 5 -0.45 -4.08 50.60
N ILE A 6 -1.23 -4.58 49.63
CA ILE A 6 -2.61 -5.16 49.67
C ILE A 6 -3.21 -4.92 48.27
N CYS A 7 -3.24 -5.92 47.39
CA CYS A 7 -4.24 -7.00 47.23
C CYS A 7 -5.58 -6.52 46.63
N SER A 8 -5.94 -7.05 45.45
CA SER A 8 -7.11 -7.93 45.36
C SER A 8 -7.11 -8.73 44.04
N LEU A 9 -7.07 -10.05 44.21
CA LEU A 9 -7.46 -11.09 43.25
C LEU A 9 -8.98 -10.99 42.97
N ILE A 10 -9.45 -11.49 41.81
CA ILE A 10 -10.55 -12.46 41.71
C ILE A 10 -10.59 -12.99 40.27
N CYS A 11 -10.39 -14.31 40.15
CA CYS A 11 -10.66 -15.13 38.99
C CYS A 11 -12.15 -15.48 38.93
N PHE A 12 -12.74 -15.61 37.73
CA PHE A 12 -13.73 -16.66 37.47
C PHE A 12 -13.66 -17.17 36.03
N LEU A 13 -13.76 -18.49 35.94
CA LEU A 13 -13.55 -19.39 34.82
C LEU A 13 -14.90 -19.83 34.22
N ALA A 14 -14.85 -20.19 32.92
CA ALA A 14 -15.61 -21.27 32.26
C ALA A 14 -17.12 -21.00 31.96
N ILE A 15 -17.80 -21.60 30.98
CA ILE A 15 -17.82 -23.00 30.48
C ILE A 15 -18.48 -23.05 29.06
N ALA A 16 -18.01 -24.00 28.22
CA ALA A 16 -18.65 -24.76 27.12
C ALA A 16 -19.39 -24.03 25.96
N GLY A 17 -19.35 -24.46 24.70
CA GLY A 17 -18.99 -25.74 24.10
C GLY A 17 -20.21 -26.41 23.46
N LEU A 18 -20.22 -26.60 22.12
CA LEU A 18 -20.94 -27.65 21.36
C LEU A 18 -20.64 -27.48 19.85
N ILE A 19 -19.70 -28.23 19.25
CA ILE A 19 -19.86 -29.45 18.41
C ILE A 19 -21.16 -29.57 17.58
N ILE A 20 -20.97 -29.87 16.28
CA ILE A 20 -21.75 -30.66 15.28
C ILE A 20 -21.24 -30.17 13.89
N SER A 21 -20.89 -30.96 12.87
CA SER A 21 -20.86 -32.40 12.64
C SER A 21 -20.05 -32.65 11.35
N CYS A 22 -19.40 -33.82 11.28
CA CYS A 22 -18.96 -34.44 10.03
C CYS A 22 -20.12 -34.58 9.03
N GLY A 23 -19.77 -34.50 7.75
CA GLY A 23 -20.62 -34.94 6.65
C GLY A 23 -19.72 -35.40 5.51
N GLU A 24 -19.08 -36.56 5.71
CA GLU A 24 -18.45 -37.31 4.63
C GLU A 24 -19.47 -38.36 4.15
N SER A 25 -19.74 -38.39 2.85
CA SER A 25 -20.50 -39.46 2.20
C SER A 25 -20.08 -39.56 0.74
N ASP A 26 -19.20 -40.50 0.45
CA ASP A 26 -19.00 -41.05 -0.89
C ASP A 26 -20.16 -41.99 -1.23
N THR A 27 -20.85 -41.82 -2.37
CA THR A 27 -21.25 -42.94 -3.27
C THR A 27 -21.74 -42.48 -4.66
N SER A 28 -20.91 -42.75 -5.67
CA SER A 28 -21.17 -43.40 -6.97
C SER A 28 -22.50 -43.21 -7.76
N THR A 29 -22.28 -42.93 -9.05
CA THR A 29 -22.95 -43.43 -10.28
C THR A 29 -24.11 -42.65 -10.94
N GLN A 30 -23.79 -42.30 -12.19
CA GLN A 30 -24.58 -42.45 -13.42
C GLN A 30 -25.36 -41.25 -13.98
N ALA A 31 -24.98 -40.95 -15.22
CA ALA A 31 -25.55 -39.98 -16.13
C ALA A 31 -27.03 -40.23 -16.39
N THR A 32 -27.80 -39.15 -16.56
CA THR A 32 -28.99 -39.15 -17.40
C THR A 32 -28.95 -37.91 -18.27
N THR A 33 -28.67 -38.15 -19.55
CA THR A 33 -28.87 -37.21 -20.64
C THR A 33 -30.31 -36.72 -20.62
N SER A 34 -30.51 -35.40 -20.63
CA SER A 34 -31.77 -34.80 -21.08
C SER A 34 -31.44 -33.50 -21.79
N THR A 35 -31.39 -33.62 -23.11
CA THR A 35 -31.47 -32.51 -24.07
C THR A 35 -32.79 -31.78 -23.84
N ILE A 36 -32.73 -30.52 -23.45
CA ILE A 36 -33.80 -29.54 -23.67
C ILE A 36 -33.15 -28.32 -24.32
N THR A 37 -33.52 -28.08 -25.56
CA THR A 37 -33.16 -26.90 -26.35
C THR A 37 -34.20 -25.79 -26.12
N SER A 38 -33.74 -24.54 -26.22
CA SER A 38 -34.50 -23.27 -26.25
C SER A 38 -35.05 -22.81 -24.88
N ASP A 39 -34.84 -21.59 -24.39
CA ASP A 39 -34.60 -20.31 -25.04
C ASP A 39 -33.83 -19.34 -24.12
N ALA A 40 -33.08 -18.42 -24.73
CA ALA A 40 -32.66 -17.12 -24.20
C ALA A 40 -32.01 -17.10 -22.80
N VAL A 41 -30.81 -17.68 -22.69
CA VAL A 41 -29.87 -17.22 -21.66
C VAL A 41 -29.30 -15.91 -22.19
N ASP A 42 -29.79 -14.81 -21.61
CA ASP A 42 -29.15 -13.50 -21.64
C ASP A 42 -27.65 -13.75 -21.37
N GLU A 43 -26.85 -13.61 -22.43
CA GLU A 43 -25.41 -13.79 -22.39
C GLU A 43 -24.89 -12.73 -21.41
N ILE A 44 -24.73 -13.11 -20.15
CA ILE A 44 -23.96 -12.35 -19.18
C ILE A 44 -22.60 -12.26 -19.83
N LYS A 45 -22.33 -11.14 -20.51
CA LYS A 45 -21.03 -10.81 -21.07
C LYS A 45 -20.07 -10.85 -19.89
N ALA A 46 -19.41 -11.99 -19.71
CA ALA A 46 -18.26 -12.12 -18.85
C ALA A 46 -17.33 -11.03 -19.33
N THR A 47 -17.25 -9.94 -18.56
CA THR A 47 -16.38 -8.83 -18.88
C THR A 47 -14.98 -9.41 -18.79
N GLU A 48 -14.37 -9.70 -19.93
CA GLU A 48 -13.01 -10.21 -20.00
C GLU A 48 -12.15 -9.31 -19.12
N LEU A 49 -11.61 -9.88 -18.05
CA LEU A 49 -10.65 -9.17 -17.23
C LEU A 49 -9.46 -8.88 -18.13
N PRO A 50 -8.97 -7.63 -18.18
CA PRO A 50 -7.82 -7.32 -18.99
C PRO A 50 -6.66 -8.22 -18.56
N GLU A 51 -5.97 -8.82 -19.54
CA GLU A 51 -4.77 -9.60 -19.25
C GLU A 51 -3.67 -8.65 -18.71
N ILE A 52 -3.29 -8.84 -17.44
CA ILE A 52 -2.31 -7.99 -16.77
C ILE A 52 -0.94 -8.66 -16.86
N ASN A 53 0.00 -8.01 -17.54
CA ASN A 53 1.41 -8.40 -17.46
C ASN A 53 2.03 -7.90 -16.14
N PHE A 54 1.89 -8.68 -15.07
CA PHE A 54 2.37 -8.31 -13.74
C PHE A 54 3.85 -7.92 -13.72
N ALA A 55 4.72 -8.63 -14.44
CA ALA A 55 6.15 -8.33 -14.48
C ALA A 55 6.42 -6.94 -15.08
N ALA A 56 5.74 -6.57 -16.17
CA ALA A 56 5.86 -5.25 -16.77
C ALA A 56 5.32 -4.15 -15.85
N GLU A 57 4.19 -4.39 -15.18
CA GLU A 57 3.62 -3.44 -14.23
C GLU A 57 4.51 -3.22 -13.00
N GLU A 58 5.12 -4.29 -12.47
CA GLU A 58 6.07 -4.19 -11.37
C GLU A 58 7.30 -3.37 -11.74
N GLN A 59 7.86 -3.59 -12.94
CA GLN A 59 8.97 -2.80 -13.46
C GLN A 59 8.59 -1.32 -13.62
N ALA A 60 7.40 -1.04 -14.13
CA ALA A 60 6.91 0.33 -14.30
C ALA A 60 6.72 1.05 -12.95
N VAL A 61 6.24 0.35 -11.92
CA VAL A 61 6.14 0.89 -10.55
C VAL A 61 7.53 1.17 -9.96
N GLN A 62 8.50 0.28 -10.17
CA GLN A 62 9.88 0.51 -9.75
C GLN A 62 10.49 1.73 -10.44
N ALA A 63 10.25 1.88 -11.76
CA ALA A 63 10.69 3.04 -12.53
C ALA A 63 10.06 4.34 -12.03
N ALA A 64 8.76 4.34 -11.70
CA ALA A 64 8.08 5.49 -11.14
C ALA A 64 8.66 5.92 -9.79
N HIS A 65 9.02 4.97 -8.92
CA HIS A 65 9.69 5.27 -7.66
C HIS A 65 11.12 5.77 -7.85
N LYS A 66 11.86 5.17 -8.78
CA LYS A 66 13.22 5.61 -9.11
C LYS A 66 13.23 7.05 -9.61
N ALA A 67 12.26 7.43 -10.45
CA ALA A 67 12.11 8.80 -10.93
C ALA A 67 11.83 9.79 -9.79
N LEU A 68 11.05 9.39 -8.77
CA LEU A 68 10.89 10.18 -7.55
C LEU A 68 12.24 10.37 -6.83
N ASP A 69 12.99 9.30 -6.63
CA ASP A 69 14.29 9.38 -5.95
C ASP A 69 15.28 10.27 -6.72
N GLU A 70 15.29 10.19 -8.05
CA GLU A 70 16.08 11.06 -8.92
C GLU A 70 15.69 12.54 -8.73
N ALA A 71 14.38 12.86 -8.69
CA ALA A 71 13.91 14.23 -8.43
C ALA A 71 14.28 14.73 -7.01
N ILE A 72 14.21 13.86 -5.99
CA ILE A 72 14.61 14.20 -4.61
C ILE A 72 16.11 14.46 -4.52
N ASN A 73 16.91 13.70 -5.27
CA ASN A 73 18.37 13.73 -5.25
C ASN A 73 19.00 14.68 -6.28
N ALA A 74 18.18 15.33 -7.12
CA ALA A 74 18.64 16.29 -8.11
C ALA A 74 19.54 17.36 -7.46
N ARG A 75 20.48 17.94 -8.22
CA ARG A 75 21.35 18.99 -7.70
C ARG A 75 20.54 20.24 -7.33
N ASP A 76 19.58 20.57 -8.17
CA ASP A 76 18.63 21.67 -8.11
C ASP A 76 17.25 21.18 -7.64
N ARG A 77 17.23 20.60 -6.43
CA ARG A 77 16.01 20.03 -5.82
C ARG A 77 14.86 21.02 -5.82
N ASP A 78 13.84 20.75 -6.63
CA ASP A 78 12.60 21.53 -6.69
C ASP A 78 11.45 20.74 -6.05
N PRO A 79 10.82 21.27 -4.98
CA PRO A 79 9.61 20.67 -4.41
C PRO A 79 8.46 20.49 -5.41
N ALA A 80 8.36 21.32 -6.45
CA ALA A 80 7.33 21.19 -7.48
C ALA A 80 7.58 19.96 -8.37
N GLU A 81 8.82 19.78 -8.84
CA GLU A 81 9.29 18.58 -9.56
C GLU A 81 8.98 17.31 -8.75
N VAL A 82 9.41 17.25 -7.49
CA VAL A 82 9.20 16.08 -6.61
C VAL A 82 7.71 15.80 -6.41
N THR A 83 6.89 16.83 -6.23
CA THR A 83 5.44 16.64 -6.01
C THR A 83 4.71 16.23 -7.30
N SER A 84 5.30 16.44 -8.47
CA SER A 84 4.68 16.07 -9.77
C SER A 84 4.49 14.56 -9.94
N HIS A 85 5.23 13.75 -9.17
CA HIS A 85 5.12 12.28 -9.18
C HIS A 85 3.86 11.75 -8.47
N TRP A 86 3.13 12.60 -7.73
CA TRP A 86 1.87 12.20 -7.10
C TRP A 86 0.68 12.27 -8.07
N ILE A 87 -0.35 11.46 -7.82
CA ILE A 87 -1.63 11.60 -8.53
C ILE A 87 -2.16 13.02 -8.37
N LYS A 88 -2.65 13.61 -9.47
CA LYS A 88 -3.21 14.97 -9.47
C LYS A 88 -4.58 15.03 -8.80
N THR A 89 -5.35 13.95 -8.88
CA THR A 89 -6.74 13.89 -8.39
C THR A 89 -6.93 12.75 -7.41
N GLY A 90 -7.71 12.99 -6.35
CA GLY A 90 -8.01 12.02 -5.31
C GLY A 90 -7.15 12.17 -4.06
N SER A 91 -7.34 11.27 -3.10
CA SER A 91 -6.62 11.30 -1.82
C SER A 91 -5.15 10.92 -2.00
N VAL A 92 -4.27 11.79 -1.50
CA VAL A 92 -2.83 11.57 -1.46
C VAL A 92 -2.29 11.60 -0.04
N LEU A 93 -1.15 10.96 0.19
CA LEU A 93 -0.47 10.98 1.47
C LEU A 93 1.06 11.02 1.28
N MET A 94 1.74 11.79 2.13
CA MET A 94 3.12 11.53 2.51
C MET A 94 3.22 11.55 4.03
N ALA A 95 3.75 10.49 4.62
CA ALA A 95 4.10 10.44 6.04
C ALA A 95 5.61 10.26 6.16
N HIS A 96 6.24 11.01 7.06
CA HIS A 96 7.67 10.89 7.32
C HIS A 96 8.04 11.41 8.71
N ASN A 97 9.14 10.92 9.25
CA ASN A 97 9.76 11.37 10.50
C ASN A 97 11.27 11.56 10.34
N PHE A 98 11.68 12.14 9.21
CA PHE A 98 13.08 12.37 8.87
C PHE A 98 13.85 13.13 9.96
N PHE A 99 13.18 14.07 10.65
CA PHE A 99 13.77 14.91 11.70
C PHE A 99 13.27 14.56 13.10
N GLY A 100 12.79 13.33 13.32
CA GLY A 100 12.33 12.84 14.63
C GLY A 100 10.82 12.90 14.83
N GLU A 101 10.18 14.02 14.48
CA GLU A 101 8.72 14.16 14.59
C GLU A 101 7.99 13.59 13.37
N LEU A 102 6.86 12.92 13.61
CA LEU A 102 5.99 12.43 12.54
C LEU A 102 5.23 13.60 11.89
N VAL A 103 5.42 13.76 10.60
CA VAL A 103 4.72 14.72 9.75
C VAL A 103 3.85 13.96 8.77
N THR A 104 2.59 14.38 8.64
CA THR A 104 1.64 13.82 7.66
C THR A 104 1.09 14.92 6.75
N SER A 105 1.14 14.67 5.44
CA SER A 105 0.72 15.58 4.40
C SER A 105 -0.31 14.92 3.50
N LYS A 106 -1.58 15.34 3.62
CA LYS A 106 -2.74 14.73 2.96
C LYS A 106 -3.24 15.48 1.70
N SER A 107 -2.41 16.34 1.12
CA SER A 107 -2.68 17.02 -0.15
C SER A 107 -1.38 17.32 -0.88
N THR A 108 -1.42 17.45 -2.20
CA THR A 108 -0.22 17.77 -3.01
C THR A 108 0.41 19.09 -2.57
N GLN A 109 -0.40 20.10 -2.21
CA GLN A 109 0.11 21.36 -1.64
C GLN A 109 0.87 21.14 -0.32
N LYS A 110 0.35 20.32 0.59
CA LYS A 110 1.03 19.99 1.86
C LYS A 110 2.28 19.15 1.64
N ILE A 111 2.25 18.21 0.70
CA ILE A 111 3.41 17.40 0.31
C ILE A 111 4.52 18.29 -0.25
N ARG A 112 4.18 19.22 -1.15
CA ARG A 112 5.12 20.24 -1.66
C ARG A 112 5.68 21.10 -0.52
N GLY A 113 4.84 21.51 0.42
CA GLY A 113 5.26 22.24 1.61
C GLY A 113 6.25 21.45 2.48
N SER A 114 6.01 20.15 2.68
CA SER A 114 6.93 19.26 3.38
C SER A 114 8.28 19.17 2.66
N TRP A 115 8.29 18.94 1.34
CA TRP A 115 9.53 18.91 0.57
C TRP A 115 10.29 20.24 0.58
N LYS A 116 9.58 21.37 0.48
CA LYS A 116 10.17 22.70 0.66
C LYS A 116 10.85 22.84 2.03
N SER A 117 10.19 22.39 3.10
CA SER A 117 10.78 22.42 4.44
C SER A 117 11.96 21.45 4.59
N ILE A 118 11.91 20.28 3.97
CA ILE A 118 12.98 19.28 3.99
C ILE A 118 14.22 19.83 3.26
N PHE A 119 14.05 20.42 2.07
CA PHE A 119 15.13 20.95 1.25
C PHE A 119 15.73 22.25 1.80
N GLY A 120 14.96 23.04 2.56
CA GLY A 120 15.45 24.24 3.25
C GLY A 120 16.42 23.97 4.42
N ARG A 121 16.71 22.70 4.75
CA ARG A 121 17.70 22.34 5.77
C ARG A 121 19.12 22.47 5.22
N ARG A 122 20.06 22.89 6.07
CA ARG A 122 21.44 23.27 5.70
C ARG A 122 22.26 22.17 4.99
N ALA A 123 21.93 20.90 5.20
CA ALA A 123 22.66 19.79 4.61
C ALA A 123 21.81 19.07 3.54
N PRO A 124 22.30 18.93 2.30
CA PRO A 124 21.65 18.10 1.30
C PRO A 124 21.90 16.63 1.64
N TRP A 125 20.86 15.95 2.09
CA TRP A 125 20.93 14.52 2.37
C TRP A 125 20.33 13.75 1.19
N PRO A 126 21.06 12.80 0.60
CA PRO A 126 20.48 11.98 -0.44
C PRO A 126 19.44 11.02 0.15
N MET A 127 18.37 10.79 -0.60
CA MET A 127 17.46 9.68 -0.42
C MET A 127 18.06 8.45 -1.11
N LYS A 128 18.18 7.35 -0.38
CA LYS A 128 18.49 6.05 -0.99
C LYS A 128 17.33 5.13 -0.67
N THR A 129 16.70 4.54 -1.68
CA THR A 129 15.66 3.53 -1.47
C THR A 129 16.06 2.20 -2.08
N ALA A 130 15.55 1.13 -1.49
CA ALA A 130 15.60 -0.21 -2.04
C ALA A 130 14.18 -0.79 -1.96
N ILE A 131 13.56 -1.02 -3.11
CA ILE A 131 12.28 -1.73 -3.20
C ILE A 131 12.56 -3.22 -3.07
N GLU A 132 11.93 -3.85 -2.08
CA GLU A 132 12.08 -5.29 -1.81
C GLU A 132 10.93 -6.09 -2.43
N THR A 133 9.73 -5.51 -2.42
CA THR A 133 8.54 -6.14 -3.03
C THR A 133 7.68 -5.10 -3.72
N VAL A 134 7.11 -5.50 -4.84
CA VAL A 134 5.98 -4.83 -5.48
C VAL A 134 4.83 -5.84 -5.56
N SER A 135 3.60 -5.37 -5.42
CA SER A 135 2.40 -6.17 -5.65
C SER A 135 1.40 -5.30 -6.38
N VAL A 136 0.80 -5.82 -7.45
CA VAL A 136 -0.21 -5.13 -8.25
C VAL A 136 -1.59 -5.74 -7.95
N GLU A 137 -2.62 -4.91 -7.86
CA GLU A 137 -4.00 -5.36 -7.64
C GLU A 137 -4.49 -6.23 -8.81
N GLU A 138 -4.73 -7.51 -8.56
CA GLU A 138 -5.07 -8.51 -9.59
C GLU A 138 -6.35 -8.18 -10.38
N LYS A 139 -7.36 -7.60 -9.74
CA LYS A 139 -8.67 -7.41 -10.37
C LYS A 139 -8.66 -6.38 -11.51
N LYS A 140 -7.82 -5.36 -11.40
CA LYS A 140 -7.85 -4.21 -12.33
C LYS A 140 -6.48 -3.80 -12.84
N GLY A 141 -5.39 -4.15 -12.15
CA GLY A 141 -4.05 -3.71 -12.50
C GLY A 141 -3.85 -2.19 -12.41
N LYS A 142 -4.65 -1.49 -11.60
CA LYS A 142 -4.65 -0.01 -11.51
C LYS A 142 -4.07 0.54 -10.22
N ILE A 143 -3.89 -0.31 -9.21
CA ILE A 143 -3.29 0.05 -7.93
C ILE A 143 -2.13 -0.92 -7.69
N ALA A 144 -1.02 -0.39 -7.20
CA ALA A 144 0.11 -1.20 -6.77
C ALA A 144 0.59 -0.75 -5.40
N ARG A 145 1.26 -1.65 -4.69
CA ARG A 145 1.94 -1.36 -3.44
C ARG A 145 3.39 -1.77 -3.58
N SER A 146 4.30 -0.95 -3.09
CA SER A 146 5.67 -1.39 -2.82
C SER A 146 5.98 -1.36 -1.32
N LYS A 147 6.89 -2.25 -0.92
CA LYS A 147 7.55 -2.19 0.39
C LYS A 147 9.05 -2.26 0.17
N GLY A 148 9.78 -1.67 1.08
CA GLY A 148 11.20 -1.81 1.11
C GLY A 148 11.78 -0.91 2.19
N THR A 149 12.95 -0.38 1.89
CA THR A 149 13.75 0.36 2.85
C THR A 149 14.29 1.65 2.25
N PHE A 150 14.53 2.63 3.10
CA PHE A 150 15.11 3.91 2.73
C PHE A 150 16.14 4.40 3.75
N GLU A 151 17.05 5.23 3.29
CA GLU A 151 17.98 6.00 4.11
C GLU A 151 17.88 7.48 3.74
N TYR A 152 17.80 8.33 4.76
CA TYR A 152 17.83 9.78 4.64
C TYR A 152 18.53 10.35 5.88
N GLN A 153 19.37 11.39 5.72
CA GLN A 153 20.21 11.98 6.79
C GLN A 153 21.29 11.07 7.38
N SER A 154 21.84 10.12 6.61
CA SER A 154 22.83 9.16 7.12
C SER A 154 22.34 8.39 8.36
N ARG A 155 21.01 8.30 8.56
CA ARG A 155 20.41 7.44 9.56
C ARG A 155 20.48 5.99 9.09
N ASN A 156 20.35 5.06 10.04
CA ASN A 156 20.14 3.65 9.75
C ASN A 156 19.01 3.46 8.73
N LYS A 157 19.14 2.42 7.92
CA LYS A 157 18.14 1.94 6.96
C LYS A 157 16.80 1.69 7.66
N ARG A 158 15.71 2.26 7.14
CA ARG A 158 14.35 2.22 7.74
C ARG A 158 13.32 1.72 6.75
N PRO A 159 12.22 1.10 7.20
CA PRO A 159 11.20 0.61 6.29
C PRO A 159 10.40 1.75 5.66
N PHE A 160 9.88 1.52 4.46
CA PHE A 160 8.80 2.32 3.90
C PHE A 160 7.74 1.44 3.25
N LYS A 161 6.53 2.00 3.11
CA LYS A 161 5.48 1.50 2.23
C LYS A 161 5.07 2.58 1.26
N ALA A 162 4.71 2.20 0.04
CA ALA A 162 4.15 3.11 -0.94
C ALA A 162 2.94 2.49 -1.63
N LEU A 163 1.99 3.34 -2.01
CA LEU A 163 0.88 3.02 -2.90
C LEU A 163 1.01 3.83 -4.18
N TYR A 164 0.75 3.17 -5.31
CA TYR A 164 0.74 3.76 -6.63
C TYR A 164 -0.62 3.54 -7.25
N GLN A 165 -1.00 4.45 -8.14
CA GLN A 165 -2.22 4.35 -8.91
C GLN A 165 -1.95 4.84 -10.32
N LYS A 166 -2.48 4.12 -11.31
CA LYS A 166 -2.51 4.62 -12.68
C LYS A 166 -3.39 5.86 -12.76
N ASP A 167 -2.91 6.91 -13.42
CA ASP A 167 -3.71 8.07 -13.77
C ASP A 167 -4.63 7.78 -14.98
N LYS A 168 -5.21 8.83 -15.57
CA LYS A 168 -6.15 8.65 -16.69
C LYS A 168 -5.43 8.24 -17.97
N GLU A 169 -4.17 8.61 -18.07
CA GLU A 169 -3.25 8.33 -19.16
C GLU A 169 -2.61 6.94 -19.02
N GLY A 170 -2.80 6.28 -17.86
CA GLY A 170 -2.29 4.95 -17.57
C GLY A 170 -0.89 4.95 -16.95
N GLU A 171 -0.34 6.12 -16.62
CA GLU A 171 0.97 6.25 -15.99
C GLU A 171 0.90 5.96 -14.49
N TRP A 172 1.87 5.23 -13.97
CA TRP A 172 1.99 5.00 -12.53
C TRP A 172 2.41 6.27 -11.80
N LYS A 173 1.52 6.77 -10.94
CA LYS A 173 1.79 7.89 -10.04
C LYS A 173 1.69 7.45 -8.59
N ILE A 174 2.35 8.19 -7.72
CA ILE A 174 2.31 7.96 -6.28
C ILE A 174 0.95 8.40 -5.74
N LYS A 175 0.30 7.49 -5.03
CA LYS A 175 -0.89 7.79 -4.23
C LYS A 175 -0.49 8.07 -2.78
N ALA A 176 0.39 7.25 -2.21
CA ALA A 176 0.86 7.42 -0.84
C ALA A 176 2.30 6.95 -0.67
N ILE A 177 3.07 7.62 0.18
CA ILE A 177 4.32 7.07 0.73
C ILE A 177 4.32 7.26 2.24
N ASP A 178 4.65 6.19 2.96
CA ASP A 178 4.81 6.16 4.40
C ASP A 178 6.26 5.79 4.74
N TYR A 179 7.11 6.81 4.87
CA TYR A 179 8.50 6.67 5.29
C TYR A 179 8.57 6.41 6.79
N GLY A 180 8.91 5.18 7.14
CA GLY A 180 8.95 4.67 8.51
C GLY A 180 7.88 3.63 8.81
N ASP A 181 7.03 3.28 7.83
CA ASP A 181 5.90 2.35 8.01
C ASP A 181 5.07 2.67 9.25
N ASN A 182 4.62 3.92 9.36
CA ASN A 182 3.91 4.46 10.52
C ASN A 182 2.44 3.98 10.60
N GLY A 183 2.04 3.03 9.76
CA GLY A 183 0.72 2.39 9.79
C GLY A 183 -0.31 3.02 8.86
N PHE A 184 0.04 3.97 8.00
CA PHE A 184 -0.93 4.65 7.12
C PHE A 184 -1.29 3.88 5.84
N ILE A 185 -0.57 2.79 5.54
CA ILE A 185 -0.81 1.97 4.35
C ILE A 185 -1.07 0.52 4.79
N LYS A 186 -2.30 0.04 4.54
CA LYS A 186 -2.72 -1.34 4.78
C LYS A 186 -3.32 -1.92 3.50
N GLY A 187 -2.76 -3.02 3.01
CA GLY A 187 -3.13 -3.58 1.70
C GLY A 187 -2.94 -2.54 0.60
N PHE A 188 -3.97 -2.35 -0.23
CA PHE A 188 -4.01 -1.37 -1.33
C PHE A 188 -4.70 -0.05 -0.95
N GLN A 189 -4.74 0.30 0.34
CA GLN A 189 -5.51 1.43 0.86
C GLN A 189 -4.70 2.32 1.80
N ILE A 190 -5.05 3.61 1.79
CA ILE A 190 -4.64 4.56 2.83
C ILE A 190 -5.59 4.38 4.00
N VAL A 191 -5.04 4.21 5.21
CA VAL A 191 -5.81 4.19 6.46
C VAL A 191 -5.53 5.48 7.25
N ASN A 192 -6.54 5.95 7.97
CA ASN A 192 -6.48 7.18 8.76
C ASN A 192 -6.17 6.92 10.22
#